data_AF-A0A9Q4PW29-F1
#
_entry.id   AF-A0A9Q4PW29-F1
#
_cell.length_a   1.000
_cell.length_b   1.000
_cell.length_c   1.000
_cell.angle_alpha   90.00
_cell.angle_beta   90.00
_cell.angle_gamma   90.00
#
_symmetry.space_group_name_H-M   'P 1'
#
loop_
_entity.id
_entity.type
_entity.pdbx_description
1 polymer ?
#
loop_
_entity_poly.entity_id
_entity_poly.type
_entity_poly.pdbx_seq_one_letter_code
_entity_poly.pdbx_strand_id
1 'polypeptide(L)'
;MKQIFKVVFFIYLMLNFSFADTIKDDKATLQDQNLTKQVDELCEAIIADDYDKVKAMLDENPELVNLNNSEYKRPLFVFVQHNKNVKMYDLLLKYKPELNFEVAKYVSFLESFLFDCNISDVDSVKFIDKTIKAGATITYSNYLSSKQKDNKFYMLSYAYALNKHKLFIYLLNYDDTKIDGFLLRFIIMGMEYIHGEVKSDYLKKPISETYKEKSNDKNYNEFRKHFFNYLDEILKKYSFDFFNEKELNFLIRVFCYIDDVDGMRQLLNKGICNYKKYCKMIDEWSNFYESKKILNLLEEIENEWKKNKK
;
A
#
# COMPACT_ATOMS: atom_id res chain seq x y z
N MET A 1 8.38 -13.00 10.98
CA MET A 1 8.14 -12.13 9.81
C MET A 1 7.13 -11.00 10.03
N LYS A 2 5.94 -11.23 10.60
CA LYS A 2 4.91 -10.18 10.81
C LYS A 2 5.35 -8.95 11.62
N GLN A 3 6.36 -9.06 12.49
CA GLN A 3 6.85 -7.94 13.31
C GLN A 3 8.03 -7.18 12.68
N ILE A 4 8.98 -7.87 12.04
CA ILE A 4 10.19 -7.23 11.48
C ILE A 4 9.82 -6.31 10.30
N PHE A 5 8.92 -6.75 9.41
CA PHE A 5 8.45 -5.91 8.29
C PHE A 5 7.61 -4.71 8.74
N LYS A 6 6.92 -4.80 9.89
CA LYS A 6 6.23 -3.64 10.47
C LYS A 6 7.24 -2.61 10.97
N VAL A 7 8.29 -3.03 11.66
CA VAL A 7 9.28 -2.13 12.25
C VAL A 7 10.05 -1.31 11.19
N VAL A 8 10.46 -1.92 10.07
CA VAL A 8 11.21 -1.22 9.01
C VAL A 8 10.34 -0.20 8.26
N PHE A 9 9.05 -0.49 8.06
CA PHE A 9 8.10 0.46 7.46
C PHE A 9 7.82 1.68 8.35
N PHE A 10 7.79 1.49 9.68
CA PHE A 10 7.55 2.56 10.65
C PHE A 10 8.70 3.57 10.74
N ILE A 11 9.96 3.12 10.62
CA ILE A 11 11.13 4.01 10.74
C ILE A 11 11.21 4.99 9.55
N TYR A 12 10.82 4.58 8.34
CA TYR A 12 10.87 5.44 7.15
C TYR A 12 9.81 6.55 7.14
N LEU A 13 8.62 6.29 7.71
CA LEU A 13 7.54 7.28 7.83
C LEU A 13 7.84 8.35 8.88
N MET A 14 8.52 8.00 9.97
CA MET A 14 8.84 8.91 11.07
C MET A 14 9.97 9.91 10.74
N LEU A 15 10.78 9.67 9.71
CA LEU A 15 11.99 10.46 9.42
C LEU A 15 11.79 11.60 8.39
N ASN A 16 10.57 11.83 7.88
CA ASN A 16 10.29 12.84 6.86
C ASN A 16 9.61 14.13 7.39
N PHE A 17 9.63 14.38 8.69
CA PHE A 17 9.13 15.65 9.26
C PHE A 17 10.18 16.76 9.09
N SER A 18 10.03 17.57 8.03
CA SER A 18 10.69 18.87 7.93
C SER A 18 9.68 19.96 8.28
N PHE A 19 9.85 20.61 9.42
CA PHE A 19 9.07 21.79 9.80
C PHE A 19 9.63 23.02 9.09
N ALA A 20 8.77 23.79 8.42
CA ALA A 20 9.13 25.06 7.81
C ALA A 20 8.61 26.20 8.72
N ASP A 21 9.53 26.93 9.34
CA ASP A 21 9.20 28.10 10.17
C ASP A 21 8.77 29.29 9.30
N THR A 22 7.64 29.92 9.64
CA THR A 22 7.31 31.26 9.17
C THR A 22 6.66 32.09 10.28
N ILE A 23 7.27 33.22 10.61
CA ILE A 23 6.85 34.18 11.64
C ILE A 23 5.78 35.13 11.06
N LYS A 24 4.68 35.41 11.79
CA LYS A 24 3.70 36.47 11.46
C LYS A 24 3.13 37.22 12.69
N ASP A 25 3.05 38.54 12.53
CA ASP A 25 2.33 39.66 13.20
C ASP A 25 1.56 39.46 14.54
N ASP A 26 1.77 40.41 15.49
CA ASP A 26 1.47 40.35 16.94
C ASP A 26 -0.03 40.36 17.38
N LYS A 27 -0.97 40.74 16.51
CA LYS A 27 -2.42 40.68 16.81
C LYS A 27 -3.13 39.47 16.22
N ALA A 28 -2.67 38.99 15.05
CA ALA A 28 -3.11 37.72 14.49
C ALA A 28 -2.67 36.56 15.41
N THR A 29 -1.46 36.67 15.99
CA THR A 29 -0.88 35.67 16.90
C THR A 29 -1.73 35.37 18.14
N LEU A 30 -2.37 36.35 18.78
CA LEU A 30 -3.14 36.12 20.01
C LEU A 30 -4.47 35.37 19.75
N GLN A 31 -5.15 35.70 18.65
CA GLN A 31 -6.36 34.99 18.23
C GLN A 31 -6.02 33.59 17.71
N ASP A 32 -4.94 33.46 16.92
CA ASP A 32 -4.46 32.19 16.40
C ASP A 32 -3.98 31.27 17.54
N GLN A 33 -3.32 31.82 18.57
CA GLN A 33 -2.95 31.09 19.79
C GLN A 33 -4.17 30.60 20.56
N ASN A 34 -5.22 31.42 20.70
CA ASN A 34 -6.44 31.03 21.39
C ASN A 34 -7.19 29.92 20.64
N LEU A 35 -7.29 30.01 19.31
CA LEU A 35 -7.87 28.96 18.47
C LEU A 35 -7.06 27.67 18.55
N THR A 36 -5.72 27.74 18.43
CA THR A 36 -4.83 26.58 18.54
C THR A 36 -5.04 25.86 19.87
N LYS A 37 -5.15 26.61 20.99
CA LYS A 37 -5.43 26.05 22.31
C LYS A 37 -6.78 25.34 22.37
N GLN A 38 -7.84 25.90 21.77
CA GLN A 38 -9.14 25.22 21.69
C GLN A 38 -9.05 23.92 20.89
N VAL A 39 -8.25 23.88 19.81
CA VAL A 39 -8.02 22.65 19.05
C VAL A 39 -7.22 21.63 19.85
N ASP A 40 -6.23 22.06 20.66
CA ASP A 40 -5.51 21.17 21.58
C ASP A 40 -6.48 20.54 22.61
N GLU A 41 -7.33 21.35 23.25
CA GLU A 41 -8.34 20.87 24.20
C GLU A 41 -9.36 19.91 23.55
N LEU A 42 -9.74 20.16 22.28
CA LEU A 42 -10.59 19.26 21.49
C LEU A 42 -9.86 17.94 21.21
N CYS A 43 -8.59 17.99 20.82
CA CYS A 43 -7.77 16.82 20.59
C CYS A 43 -7.60 15.98 21.86
N GLU A 44 -7.39 16.60 23.02
CA GLU A 44 -7.34 15.92 24.32
C GLU A 44 -8.67 15.23 24.65
N ALA A 45 -9.80 15.90 24.41
CA ALA A 45 -11.12 15.32 24.61
C ALA A 45 -11.38 14.12 23.67
N ILE A 46 -10.92 14.21 22.42
CA ILE A 46 -10.93 13.08 21.48
C ILE A 46 -10.06 11.94 22.03
N ILE A 47 -8.82 12.20 22.47
CA ILE A 47 -7.93 11.15 23.01
C ILE A 47 -8.57 10.47 24.24
N ALA A 48 -9.25 11.23 25.09
CA ALA A 48 -9.94 10.74 26.29
C ALA A 48 -11.28 10.00 26.00
N ASP A 49 -11.74 9.97 24.75
CA ASP A 49 -13.06 9.45 24.37
C ASP A 49 -14.23 10.16 25.07
N ASP A 50 -14.07 11.45 25.37
CA ASP A 50 -15.09 12.29 25.99
C ASP A 50 -16.06 12.84 24.94
N TYR A 51 -17.05 12.02 24.59
CA TYR A 51 -18.06 12.33 23.57
C TYR A 51 -18.79 13.66 23.81
N ASP A 52 -19.20 13.90 25.05
CA ASP A 52 -20.03 15.06 25.39
C ASP A 52 -19.23 16.35 25.33
N LYS A 53 -17.97 16.32 25.79
CA LYS A 53 -17.07 17.47 25.66
C LYS A 53 -16.74 17.76 24.20
N VAL A 54 -16.39 16.75 23.40
CA VAL A 54 -16.13 16.93 21.96
C VAL A 54 -17.34 17.54 21.27
N LYS A 55 -18.54 17.02 21.56
CA LYS A 55 -19.78 17.55 20.98
C LYS A 55 -20.02 19.00 21.40
N ALA A 56 -19.88 19.34 22.68
CA ALA A 56 -20.10 20.70 23.17
C ALA A 56 -19.15 21.70 22.49
N MET A 57 -17.87 21.36 22.35
CA MET A 57 -16.88 22.22 21.71
C MET A 57 -17.19 22.44 20.22
N LEU A 58 -17.60 21.40 19.49
CA LEU A 58 -17.93 21.49 18.07
C LEU A 58 -19.30 22.13 17.81
N ASP A 59 -20.24 22.05 18.76
CA ASP A 59 -21.50 22.80 18.70
C ASP A 59 -21.25 24.31 18.87
N GLU A 60 -20.30 24.70 19.72
CA GLU A 60 -19.91 26.10 19.92
C GLU A 60 -19.10 26.64 18.74
N ASN A 61 -18.12 25.86 18.26
CA ASN A 61 -17.27 26.24 17.14
C ASN A 61 -16.97 25.04 16.22
N PRO A 62 -17.80 24.80 15.19
CA PRO A 62 -17.66 23.63 14.33
C PRO A 62 -16.38 23.64 13.47
N GLU A 63 -15.82 24.81 13.18
CA GLU A 63 -14.62 24.95 12.35
C GLU A 63 -13.37 24.34 13.00
N LEU A 64 -13.36 24.17 14.33
CA LEU A 64 -12.26 23.53 15.06
C LEU A 64 -11.88 22.16 14.49
N VAL A 65 -12.85 21.43 13.91
CA VAL A 65 -12.62 20.10 13.31
C VAL A 65 -11.60 20.11 12.16
N ASN A 66 -11.42 21.25 11.50
CA ASN A 66 -10.53 21.43 10.34
C ASN A 66 -9.21 22.13 10.66
N LEU A 67 -9.12 22.74 11.84
CA LEU A 67 -7.93 23.49 12.26
C LEU A 67 -6.84 22.57 12.78
N ASN A 68 -5.61 23.08 12.79
CA ASN A 68 -4.47 22.37 13.32
C ASN A 68 -4.29 22.67 14.81
N ASN A 69 -3.89 21.66 15.57
CA ASN A 69 -3.44 21.79 16.94
C ASN A 69 -1.97 22.30 16.99
N SER A 70 -1.41 22.43 18.18
CA SER A 70 -0.02 22.88 18.38
C SER A 70 1.05 21.96 17.76
N GLU A 71 0.71 20.70 17.47
CA GLU A 71 1.55 19.74 16.76
C GLU A 71 1.32 19.72 15.24
N TYR A 72 0.59 20.69 14.70
CA TYR A 72 0.22 20.77 13.28
C TYR A 72 -0.67 19.60 12.80
N LYS A 73 -1.44 18.99 13.70
CA LYS A 73 -2.36 17.89 13.39
C LYS A 73 -3.81 18.35 13.46
N ARG A 74 -4.63 17.88 12.52
CA ARG A 74 -6.09 18.06 12.57
C ARG A 74 -6.73 17.06 13.54
N PRO A 75 -7.85 17.42 14.21
CA PRO A 75 -8.59 16.54 15.11
C PRO A 75 -8.90 15.15 14.53
N LEU A 76 -9.26 15.06 13.25
CA LEU A 76 -9.49 13.77 12.58
C LEU A 76 -8.24 12.89 12.54
N PHE A 77 -7.06 13.45 12.34
CA PHE A 77 -5.83 12.67 12.34
C PHE A 77 -5.48 12.20 13.75
N VAL A 78 -5.68 13.04 14.77
CA VAL A 78 -5.54 12.66 16.19
C VAL A 78 -6.51 11.53 16.55
N PHE A 79 -7.77 11.59 16.09
CA PHE A 79 -8.74 10.51 16.28
C PHE A 79 -8.22 9.16 15.78
N VAL A 80 -7.66 9.12 14.56
CA VAL A 80 -7.11 7.88 13.98
C VAL A 80 -5.96 7.35 14.84
N GLN A 81 -5.08 8.23 15.32
CA GLN A 81 -3.93 7.84 16.14
C GLN A 81 -4.34 7.26 17.51
N HIS A 82 -5.39 7.80 18.15
CA HIS A 82 -5.62 7.56 19.57
C HIS A 82 -6.97 6.93 19.96
N ASN A 83 -8.10 7.39 19.41
CA ASN A 83 -9.41 7.07 19.96
C ASN A 83 -10.10 5.90 19.24
N LYS A 84 -10.14 5.92 17.90
CA LYS A 84 -10.69 4.84 17.05
C LYS A 84 -12.10 4.33 17.44
N ASN A 85 -12.83 5.01 18.31
CA ASN A 85 -14.21 4.69 18.66
C ASN A 85 -15.12 5.15 17.52
N VAL A 86 -15.91 4.23 16.97
CA VAL A 86 -16.79 4.51 15.84
C VAL A 86 -17.83 5.59 16.17
N LYS A 87 -18.30 5.67 17.42
CA LYS A 87 -19.25 6.71 17.84
C LYS A 87 -18.63 8.10 17.82
N MET A 88 -17.38 8.21 18.28
CA MET A 88 -16.62 9.46 18.22
C MET A 88 -16.37 9.85 16.75
N TYR A 89 -16.02 8.88 15.89
CA TYR A 89 -15.86 9.16 14.46
C TYR A 89 -17.15 9.66 13.81
N ASP A 90 -18.28 9.03 14.12
CA ASP A 90 -19.60 9.44 13.65
C ASP A 90 -19.95 10.86 14.10
N LEU A 91 -19.56 11.25 15.32
CA LEU A 91 -19.72 12.62 15.80
C LEU A 91 -18.87 13.58 14.97
N LEU A 92 -17.57 13.32 14.82
CA LEU A 92 -16.65 14.19 14.06
C LEU A 92 -17.14 14.41 12.61
N LEU A 93 -17.63 13.36 11.96
CA LEU A 93 -18.15 13.46 10.59
C LEU A 93 -19.44 14.29 10.47
N LYS A 94 -20.26 14.43 11.52
CA LYS A 94 -21.47 15.28 11.49
C LYS A 94 -21.14 16.75 11.25
N TYR A 95 -19.96 17.20 11.67
CA TYR A 95 -19.49 18.56 11.48
C TYR A 95 -18.80 18.79 10.13
N LYS A 96 -18.96 17.86 9.18
CA LYS A 96 -18.50 17.97 7.77
C LYS A 96 -17.04 18.41 7.62
N PRO A 97 -16.09 17.71 8.27
CA PRO A 97 -14.68 18.03 8.13
C PRO A 97 -14.21 17.88 6.68
N GLU A 98 -13.18 18.62 6.30
CA GLU A 98 -12.44 18.38 5.08
C GLU A 98 -11.71 17.03 5.19
N LEU A 99 -11.96 16.12 4.25
CA LEU A 99 -11.42 14.75 4.28
C LEU A 99 -10.29 14.50 3.28
N ASN A 100 -10.10 15.38 2.31
CA ASN A 100 -9.09 15.26 1.26
C ASN A 100 -7.87 16.14 1.58
N PHE A 101 -7.20 15.83 2.69
CA PHE A 101 -6.00 16.54 3.13
C PHE A 101 -4.81 15.58 3.35
N GLU A 102 -3.62 16.15 3.36
CA GLU A 102 -2.35 15.45 3.56
C GLU A 102 -2.02 15.39 5.06
N VAL A 103 -1.81 14.19 5.61
CA VAL A 103 -1.45 13.98 7.03
C VAL A 103 0.05 13.85 7.26
N ALA A 104 0.77 13.45 6.21
CA ALA A 104 2.22 13.35 6.15
C ALA A 104 2.62 13.43 4.68
N LYS A 105 3.91 13.64 4.40
CA LYS A 105 4.42 13.81 3.04
C LYS A 105 3.92 12.72 2.09
N TYR A 106 3.08 13.09 1.14
CA TYR A 106 2.42 12.25 0.14
C TYR A 106 1.47 11.17 0.68
N VAL A 107 0.93 11.38 1.89
CA VAL A 107 -0.03 10.47 2.54
C VAL A 107 -1.33 11.22 2.81
N SER A 108 -2.42 10.74 2.23
CA SER A 108 -3.77 11.27 2.47
C SER A 108 -4.31 10.84 3.83
N PHE A 109 -5.25 11.63 4.37
CA PHE A 109 -6.00 11.23 5.56
C PHE A 109 -6.65 9.85 5.42
N LEU A 110 -7.27 9.57 4.26
CA LEU A 110 -7.91 8.28 3.97
C LEU A 110 -6.95 7.10 4.14
N GLU A 111 -5.68 7.27 3.76
CA GLU A 111 -4.65 6.24 3.92
C GLU A 111 -4.23 5.99 5.37
N SER A 112 -4.54 6.89 6.30
CA SER A 112 -4.21 6.71 7.72
C SER A 112 -4.86 5.45 8.31
N PHE A 113 -6.08 5.12 7.86
CA PHE A 113 -6.80 3.91 8.28
C PHE A 113 -6.22 2.60 7.70
N LEU A 114 -5.36 2.70 6.66
CA LEU A 114 -4.58 1.56 6.17
C LEU A 114 -3.41 1.28 7.10
N PHE A 115 -2.64 2.33 7.41
CA PHE A 115 -1.35 2.22 8.12
C PHE A 115 -1.49 1.93 9.60
N ASP A 116 -2.65 2.20 10.20
CA ASP A 116 -2.87 1.88 11.59
C ASP A 116 -2.93 0.36 11.83
N CYS A 117 -1.85 -0.16 12.41
CA CYS A 117 -1.67 -1.58 12.67
C CYS A 117 -2.55 -2.13 13.79
N ASN A 118 -3.22 -1.28 14.57
CA ASN A 118 -4.12 -1.67 15.66
C ASN A 118 -5.57 -1.84 15.18
N ILE A 119 -5.90 -1.38 13.98
CA ILE A 119 -7.21 -1.57 13.38
C ILE A 119 -7.25 -2.95 12.71
N SER A 120 -8.34 -3.71 12.87
CA SER A 120 -8.52 -4.99 12.18
C SER A 120 -8.72 -4.80 10.67
N ASP A 121 -8.59 -5.84 9.85
CA ASP A 121 -8.88 -5.72 8.41
C ASP A 121 -10.34 -5.30 8.13
N VAL A 122 -11.29 -5.86 8.89
CA VAL A 122 -12.72 -5.51 8.81
C VAL A 122 -12.97 -4.06 9.22
N ASP A 123 -12.33 -3.61 10.29
CA ASP A 123 -12.50 -2.24 10.77
C ASP A 123 -11.84 -1.24 9.83
N SER A 124 -10.71 -1.57 9.21
CA SER A 124 -10.11 -0.71 8.19
C SER A 124 -11.08 -0.51 7.01
N VAL A 125 -11.78 -1.57 6.56
CA VAL A 125 -12.85 -1.43 5.56
C VAL A 125 -13.96 -0.52 6.06
N LYS A 126 -14.44 -0.74 7.29
CA LYS A 126 -15.53 0.04 7.88
C LYS A 126 -15.20 1.54 7.95
N PHE A 127 -14.00 1.89 8.40
CA PHE A 127 -13.56 3.28 8.47
C PHE A 127 -13.41 3.87 7.07
N ILE A 128 -12.68 3.22 6.17
CA ILE A 128 -12.45 3.71 4.81
C ILE A 128 -13.76 3.89 4.04
N ASP A 129 -14.68 2.92 4.11
CA ASP A 129 -16.02 3.03 3.51
C ASP A 129 -16.78 4.25 4.02
N LYS A 130 -16.80 4.44 5.35
CA LYS A 130 -17.46 5.57 5.99
C LYS A 130 -16.83 6.90 5.58
N THR A 131 -15.49 6.97 5.53
CA THR A 131 -14.76 8.17 5.10
C THR A 131 -15.04 8.52 3.64
N ILE A 132 -15.06 7.51 2.74
CA ILE A 132 -15.37 7.72 1.33
C ILE A 132 -16.81 8.21 1.17
N LYS A 133 -17.78 7.58 1.85
CA LYS A 133 -19.19 8.01 1.84
C LYS A 133 -19.38 9.43 2.38
N ALA A 134 -18.50 9.88 3.27
CA ALA A 134 -18.49 11.24 3.79
C ALA A 134 -17.79 12.27 2.87
N GLY A 135 -17.13 11.83 1.79
CA GLY A 135 -16.55 12.71 0.77
C GLY A 135 -15.04 12.60 0.56
N ALA A 136 -14.33 11.68 1.24
CA ALA A 136 -12.96 11.37 0.84
C ALA A 136 -12.92 10.67 -0.51
N THR A 137 -11.86 10.92 -1.28
CA THR A 137 -11.71 10.35 -2.62
C THR A 137 -10.42 9.57 -2.74
N ILE A 138 -10.50 8.40 -3.39
CA ILE A 138 -9.32 7.62 -3.79
C ILE A 138 -8.48 8.43 -4.80
N THR A 139 -9.12 9.26 -5.62
CA THR A 139 -8.46 10.18 -6.57
C THR A 139 -7.48 11.12 -5.87
N TYR A 140 -7.84 11.67 -4.72
CA TYR A 140 -6.94 12.54 -3.95
C TYR A 140 -5.75 11.75 -3.38
N SER A 141 -5.98 10.56 -2.83
CA SER A 141 -4.90 9.66 -2.39
C SER A 141 -3.95 9.35 -3.56
N ASN A 142 -4.49 8.97 -4.73
CA ASN A 142 -3.70 8.72 -5.93
C ASN A 142 -2.89 9.93 -6.38
N TYR A 143 -3.47 11.14 -6.28
CA TYR A 143 -2.76 12.38 -6.60
C TYR A 143 -1.55 12.58 -5.70
N LEU A 144 -1.69 12.37 -4.38
CA LEU A 144 -0.55 12.45 -3.45
C LEU A 144 0.50 11.36 -3.75
N SER A 145 0.10 10.11 -3.92
CA SER A 145 1.01 9.02 -4.29
C SER A 145 1.76 9.30 -5.59
N SER A 146 1.12 9.99 -6.54
CA SER A 146 1.73 10.31 -7.85
C SER A 146 2.93 11.26 -7.76
N LYS A 147 3.03 12.03 -6.67
CA LYS A 147 4.13 12.98 -6.39
C LYS A 147 5.40 12.31 -5.87
N GLN A 148 5.33 11.03 -5.47
CA GLN A 148 6.50 10.25 -5.08
C GLN A 148 7.45 10.13 -6.28
N LYS A 149 8.74 10.44 -6.07
CA LYS A 149 9.74 10.46 -7.15
C LYS A 149 10.10 9.06 -7.65
N ASP A 150 10.24 8.12 -6.72
CA ASP A 150 10.68 6.75 -6.99
C ASP A 150 9.63 5.76 -6.48
N ASN A 151 9.33 4.72 -7.27
CA ASN A 151 8.44 3.60 -6.93
C ASN A 151 7.08 4.04 -6.35
N LYS A 152 6.13 4.34 -7.23
CA LYS A 152 4.79 4.81 -6.83
C LYS A 152 3.98 3.67 -6.21
N PHE A 153 3.67 3.80 -4.93
CA PHE A 153 2.80 2.88 -4.21
C PHE A 153 1.44 3.53 -3.94
N TYR A 154 0.39 2.81 -4.30
CA TYR A 154 -1.00 3.21 -4.10
C TYR A 154 -1.66 2.39 -2.98
N MET A 155 -2.84 2.81 -2.52
CA MET A 155 -3.59 2.17 -1.43
C MET A 155 -3.67 0.65 -1.54
N LEU A 156 -3.88 0.12 -2.75
CA LEU A 156 -3.98 -1.31 -3.00
C LEU A 156 -2.67 -2.06 -2.67
N SER A 157 -1.52 -1.49 -3.04
CA SER A 157 -0.20 -2.04 -2.72
C SER A 157 0.08 -2.04 -1.21
N TYR A 158 -0.39 -1.02 -0.49
CA TYR A 158 -0.28 -0.96 0.98
C TYR A 158 -1.21 -1.98 1.67
N ALA A 159 -2.45 -2.14 1.18
CA ALA A 159 -3.35 -3.16 1.70
C ALA A 159 -2.76 -4.58 1.55
N TYR A 160 -2.10 -4.86 0.43
CA TYR A 160 -1.32 -6.09 0.25
C TYR A 160 -0.18 -6.20 1.27
N ALA A 161 0.69 -5.20 1.35
CA ALA A 161 1.85 -5.21 2.24
C ALA A 161 1.49 -5.40 3.72
N LEU A 162 0.33 -4.90 4.13
CA LEU A 162 -0.17 -4.96 5.50
C LEU A 162 -1.05 -6.20 5.75
N ASN A 163 -1.20 -7.09 4.77
CA ASN A 163 -2.02 -8.30 4.84
C ASN A 163 -3.48 -7.99 5.21
N LYS A 164 -4.06 -6.97 4.55
CA LYS A 164 -5.44 -6.49 4.72
C LYS A 164 -6.29 -6.97 3.53
N HIS A 165 -6.58 -8.26 3.48
CA HIS A 165 -7.18 -8.92 2.31
C HIS A 165 -8.60 -8.42 2.00
N LYS A 166 -9.45 -8.26 3.02
CA LYS A 166 -10.81 -7.74 2.81
C LYS A 166 -10.77 -6.32 2.30
N LEU A 167 -9.88 -5.50 2.85
CA LEU A 167 -9.67 -4.14 2.37
C LEU A 167 -9.11 -4.08 0.96
N PHE A 168 -8.19 -4.97 0.61
CA PHE A 168 -7.68 -5.09 -0.75
C PHE A 168 -8.82 -5.35 -1.74
N ILE A 169 -9.66 -6.35 -1.49
CA ILE A 169 -10.83 -6.65 -2.33
C ILE A 169 -11.79 -5.45 -2.38
N TYR A 170 -12.04 -4.82 -1.24
CA TYR A 170 -12.90 -3.64 -1.14
C TYR A 170 -12.40 -2.51 -2.04
N LEU A 171 -11.12 -2.13 -1.93
CA LEU A 171 -10.50 -1.09 -2.75
C LEU A 171 -10.50 -1.46 -4.23
N LEU A 172 -10.25 -2.72 -4.58
CA LEU A 172 -10.26 -3.21 -5.96
C LEU A 172 -11.63 -3.05 -6.64
N ASN A 173 -12.73 -2.83 -5.90
CA ASN A 173 -14.06 -2.55 -6.46
C ASN A 173 -14.28 -1.09 -6.88
N TYR A 174 -13.32 -0.20 -6.67
CA TYR A 174 -13.41 1.19 -7.11
C TYR A 174 -12.68 1.43 -8.42
N ASP A 175 -13.33 2.13 -9.36
CA ASP A 175 -12.79 2.40 -10.70
C ASP A 175 -11.51 3.24 -10.67
N ASP A 176 -11.39 4.14 -9.69
CA ASP A 176 -10.21 4.99 -9.51
C ASP A 176 -9.01 4.26 -8.89
N THR A 177 -9.18 3.01 -8.43
CA THR A 177 -8.10 2.28 -7.76
C THR A 177 -6.95 1.97 -8.72
N LYS A 178 -5.74 2.38 -8.35
CA LYS A 178 -4.51 2.05 -9.06
C LYS A 178 -3.92 0.73 -8.56
N ILE A 179 -3.59 -0.14 -9.51
CA ILE A 179 -2.95 -1.44 -9.24
C ILE A 179 -1.43 -1.34 -9.28
N ASP A 180 -0.88 -0.30 -9.94
CA ASP A 180 0.55 0.01 -9.92
C ASP A 180 1.14 -0.05 -8.51
N GLY A 181 2.37 -0.51 -8.40
CA GLY A 181 3.07 -0.73 -7.14
C GLY A 181 2.74 -2.07 -6.47
N PHE A 182 1.65 -2.76 -6.81
CA PHE A 182 1.33 -4.07 -6.22
C PHE A 182 2.40 -5.13 -6.54
N LEU A 183 2.74 -5.30 -7.82
CA LEU A 183 3.76 -6.26 -8.25
C LEU A 183 5.13 -5.84 -7.69
N LEU A 184 5.45 -4.55 -7.80
CA LEU A 184 6.69 -3.99 -7.28
C LEU A 184 6.86 -4.23 -5.77
N ARG A 185 5.77 -4.16 -4.99
CA ARG A 185 5.81 -4.42 -3.56
C ARG A 185 6.19 -5.87 -3.26
N PHE A 186 5.60 -6.83 -3.97
CA PHE A 186 6.01 -8.23 -3.86
C PHE A 186 7.48 -8.44 -4.23
N ILE A 187 7.92 -7.84 -5.34
CA ILE A 187 9.30 -7.95 -5.83
C ILE A 187 10.28 -7.41 -4.78
N ILE A 188 10.06 -6.21 -4.24
CA ILE A 188 10.93 -5.60 -3.22
C ILE A 188 11.02 -6.48 -1.99
N MET A 189 9.88 -6.92 -1.45
CA MET A 189 9.84 -7.78 -0.25
C MET A 189 10.49 -9.14 -0.50
N GLY A 190 10.31 -9.73 -1.68
CA GLY A 190 10.93 -11.00 -2.07
C GLY A 190 12.44 -10.88 -2.23
N MET A 191 12.92 -9.84 -2.92
CA MET A 191 14.36 -9.60 -3.08
C MET A 191 15.03 -9.29 -1.75
N GLU A 192 14.38 -8.51 -0.88
CA GLU A 192 14.86 -8.25 0.49
C GLU A 192 14.91 -9.54 1.31
N TYR A 193 13.91 -10.42 1.20
CA TYR A 193 13.93 -11.72 1.89
C TYR A 193 15.12 -12.58 1.45
N ILE A 194 15.36 -12.66 0.14
CA ILE A 194 16.39 -13.51 -0.45
C ILE A 194 17.78 -12.94 -0.14
N HIS A 195 18.02 -11.66 -0.40
CA HIS A 195 19.35 -11.05 -0.32
C HIS A 195 19.64 -10.35 1.01
N GLY A 196 18.62 -10.02 1.80
CA GLY A 196 18.73 -9.18 2.99
C GLY A 196 18.64 -7.68 2.71
N GLU A 197 18.71 -7.27 1.45
CA GLU A 197 18.56 -5.88 0.99
C GLU A 197 18.15 -5.87 -0.48
N VAL A 198 17.71 -4.72 -1.00
CA VAL A 198 17.34 -4.57 -2.41
C VAL A 198 18.42 -3.78 -3.14
N LYS A 199 19.19 -4.46 -4.01
CA LYS A 199 20.16 -3.83 -4.91
C LYS A 199 19.89 -4.22 -6.35
N SER A 200 19.84 -3.24 -7.24
CA SER A 200 19.68 -3.45 -8.69
C SER A 200 20.80 -4.32 -9.29
N ASP A 201 21.97 -4.30 -8.66
CA ASP A 201 23.15 -5.04 -9.11
C ASP A 201 23.00 -6.56 -9.04
N TYR A 202 22.12 -7.08 -8.18
CA TYR A 202 21.89 -8.52 -8.08
C TYR A 202 21.41 -9.13 -9.39
N LEU A 203 20.64 -8.36 -10.16
CA LEU A 203 20.02 -8.83 -11.40
C LEU A 203 20.94 -8.71 -12.61
N LYS A 204 22.16 -8.19 -12.46
CA LYS A 204 23.13 -8.06 -13.57
C LYS A 204 23.78 -9.38 -13.96
N LYS A 205 23.66 -10.41 -13.13
CA LYS A 205 24.24 -11.75 -13.34
C LYS A 205 23.34 -12.82 -12.72
N PRO A 206 23.53 -14.11 -13.06
CA PRO A 206 22.83 -15.21 -12.40
C PRO A 206 22.99 -15.23 -10.87
N ILE A 207 21.98 -15.75 -10.18
CA ILE A 207 21.96 -15.87 -8.72
C ILE A 207 23.06 -16.83 -8.23
N SER A 208 23.77 -16.43 -7.17
CA SER A 208 24.75 -17.32 -6.53
C SER A 208 24.04 -18.42 -5.73
N GLU A 209 24.68 -19.59 -5.60
CA GLU A 209 24.12 -20.76 -4.92
C GLU A 209 23.59 -20.45 -3.51
N THR A 210 24.29 -19.60 -2.75
CA THR A 210 23.90 -19.17 -1.40
C THR A 210 22.49 -18.57 -1.31
N TYR A 211 21.99 -17.92 -2.35
CA TYR A 211 20.67 -17.28 -2.33
C TYR A 211 19.56 -18.17 -2.92
N LYS A 212 19.92 -19.22 -3.68
CA LYS A 212 18.96 -20.16 -4.29
C LYS A 212 18.21 -21.00 -3.25
N GLU A 213 18.86 -21.30 -2.12
CA GLU A 213 18.22 -22.05 -1.04
C GLU A 213 17.10 -21.23 -0.39
N LYS A 214 17.36 -19.94 -0.12
CA LYS A 214 16.36 -19.02 0.46
C LYS A 214 15.16 -18.79 -0.46
N SER A 215 15.39 -18.69 -1.77
CA SER A 215 14.31 -18.51 -2.75
C SER A 215 13.43 -19.75 -2.94
N ASN A 216 13.72 -20.86 -2.26
CA ASN A 216 12.94 -22.10 -2.32
C ASN A 216 12.54 -22.62 -0.93
N ASP A 217 12.80 -21.87 0.14
CA ASP A 217 12.46 -22.31 1.49
C ASP A 217 10.94 -22.22 1.74
N LYS A 218 10.50 -22.77 2.87
CA LYS A 218 9.09 -22.77 3.27
C LYS A 218 8.49 -21.36 3.39
N ASN A 219 9.27 -20.41 3.90
CA ASN A 219 8.81 -19.04 4.16
C ASN A 219 8.61 -18.27 2.85
N TYR A 220 9.55 -18.37 1.91
CA TYR A 220 9.40 -17.77 0.58
C TYR A 220 8.23 -18.39 -0.17
N ASN A 221 8.05 -19.71 -0.09
CA ASN A 221 6.91 -20.39 -0.70
C ASN A 221 5.56 -19.94 -0.12
N GLU A 222 5.46 -19.77 1.21
CA GLU A 222 4.25 -19.20 1.84
C GLU A 222 4.01 -17.75 1.40
N PHE A 223 5.07 -16.93 1.33
CA PHE A 223 5.01 -15.55 0.84
C PHE A 223 4.56 -15.47 -0.62
N ARG A 224 5.11 -16.32 -1.50
CA ARG A 224 4.73 -16.44 -2.91
C ARG A 224 3.27 -16.88 -3.07
N LYS A 225 2.84 -17.90 -2.32
CA LYS A 225 1.43 -18.34 -2.32
C LYS A 225 0.51 -17.19 -1.90
N HIS A 226 0.91 -16.43 -0.88
CA HIS A 226 0.16 -15.26 -0.43
C HIS A 226 0.03 -14.20 -1.55
N PHE A 227 1.12 -13.89 -2.26
CA PHE A 227 1.08 -13.00 -3.42
C PHE A 227 0.10 -13.47 -4.49
N PHE A 228 0.14 -14.75 -4.87
CA PHE A 228 -0.74 -15.28 -5.91
C PHE A 228 -2.22 -15.23 -5.54
N ASN A 229 -2.57 -15.38 -4.25
CA ASN A 229 -3.95 -15.19 -3.81
C ASN A 229 -4.47 -13.77 -4.11
N TYR A 230 -3.63 -12.74 -3.93
CA TYR A 230 -3.99 -11.35 -4.24
C TYR A 230 -3.99 -11.07 -5.74
N LEU A 231 -3.03 -11.64 -6.46
CA LEU A 231 -2.98 -11.57 -7.92
C LEU A 231 -4.26 -12.17 -8.53
N ASP A 232 -4.78 -13.26 -7.96
CA ASP A 232 -6.04 -13.89 -8.39
C ASP A 232 -7.25 -12.98 -8.21
N GLU A 233 -7.30 -12.20 -7.13
CA GLU A 233 -8.37 -11.21 -6.97
C GLU A 233 -8.31 -10.12 -8.05
N ILE A 234 -7.10 -9.66 -8.43
CA ILE A 234 -6.93 -8.71 -9.53
C ILE A 234 -7.35 -9.33 -10.86
N LEU A 235 -6.90 -10.55 -11.14
CA LEU A 235 -7.12 -11.23 -12.42
C LEU A 235 -8.57 -11.65 -12.66
N LYS A 236 -9.41 -11.69 -11.63
CA LYS A 236 -10.88 -11.83 -11.78
C LYS A 236 -11.52 -10.64 -12.52
N LYS A 237 -10.86 -9.48 -12.55
CA LYS A 237 -11.38 -8.23 -13.11
C LYS A 237 -10.55 -7.69 -14.26
N TYR A 238 -9.25 -7.82 -14.16
CA TYR A 238 -8.30 -7.24 -15.08
C TYR A 238 -7.46 -8.33 -15.72
N SER A 239 -6.95 -8.06 -16.91
CA SER A 239 -6.03 -8.97 -17.58
C SER A 239 -4.58 -8.56 -17.32
N PHE A 240 -3.61 -9.38 -17.75
CA PHE A 240 -2.19 -9.04 -17.61
C PHE A 240 -1.79 -7.74 -18.36
N ASP A 241 -2.52 -7.32 -19.39
CA ASP A 241 -2.24 -6.06 -20.10
C ASP A 241 -2.55 -4.80 -19.30
N PHE A 242 -3.35 -4.91 -18.24
CA PHE A 242 -3.71 -3.80 -17.35
C PHE A 242 -2.57 -3.44 -16.39
N PHE A 243 -1.67 -4.39 -16.12
CA PHE A 243 -0.55 -4.16 -15.22
C PHE A 243 0.48 -3.22 -15.84
N ASN A 244 1.18 -2.52 -14.97
CA ASN A 244 2.37 -1.77 -15.35
C ASN A 244 3.40 -2.70 -16.01
N GLU A 245 3.70 -2.46 -17.28
CA GLU A 245 4.59 -3.34 -18.05
C GLU A 245 5.99 -3.44 -17.44
N LYS A 246 6.51 -2.35 -16.86
CA LYS A 246 7.83 -2.37 -16.21
C LYS A 246 7.83 -3.26 -14.98
N GLU A 247 6.78 -3.20 -14.17
CA GLU A 247 6.65 -4.04 -12.98
C GLU A 247 6.45 -5.51 -13.34
N LEU A 248 5.63 -5.80 -14.36
CA LEU A 248 5.40 -7.18 -14.79
C LEU A 248 6.66 -7.79 -15.42
N ASN A 249 7.38 -7.03 -16.25
CA ASN A 249 8.69 -7.45 -16.74
C ASN A 249 9.68 -7.70 -15.59
N PHE A 250 9.65 -6.85 -14.55
CA PHE A 250 10.51 -7.03 -13.40
C PHE A 250 10.13 -8.28 -12.59
N LEU A 251 8.84 -8.58 -12.42
CA LEU A 251 8.37 -9.82 -11.78
C LEU A 251 8.89 -11.05 -12.53
N ILE A 252 8.69 -11.08 -13.86
CA ILE A 252 9.18 -12.16 -14.73
C ILE A 252 10.68 -12.32 -14.56
N ARG A 253 11.43 -11.21 -14.64
CA ARG A 253 12.88 -11.20 -14.49
C ARG A 253 13.33 -11.80 -13.15
N VAL A 254 12.64 -11.48 -12.05
CA VAL A 254 12.96 -12.03 -10.72
C VAL A 254 12.67 -13.52 -10.63
N PHE A 255 11.53 -13.98 -11.15
CA PHE A 255 11.24 -15.41 -11.19
C PHE A 255 12.26 -16.19 -12.02
N CYS A 256 12.69 -15.66 -13.17
CA CYS A 256 13.78 -16.25 -13.94
C CYS A 256 15.10 -16.22 -13.16
N TYR A 257 15.45 -15.08 -12.57
CA TYR A 257 16.68 -14.89 -11.80
C TYR A 257 16.86 -15.94 -10.69
N ILE A 258 15.78 -16.29 -9.99
CA ILE A 258 15.81 -17.27 -8.89
C ILE A 258 15.41 -18.70 -9.32
N ASP A 259 15.14 -18.89 -10.62
CA ASP A 259 14.62 -20.14 -11.22
C ASP A 259 13.35 -20.66 -10.50
N ASP A 260 12.41 -19.75 -10.18
CA ASP A 260 11.14 -20.04 -9.51
C ASP A 260 10.13 -20.71 -10.45
N VAL A 261 10.26 -22.03 -10.57
CA VAL A 261 9.40 -22.88 -11.42
C VAL A 261 7.94 -22.74 -11.04
N ASP A 262 7.61 -22.75 -9.76
CA ASP A 262 6.22 -22.76 -9.33
C ASP A 262 5.57 -21.38 -9.54
N GLY A 263 6.29 -20.30 -9.26
CA GLY A 263 5.85 -18.93 -9.55
C GLY A 263 5.63 -18.73 -11.04
N MET A 264 6.59 -19.18 -11.87
CA MET A 264 6.44 -19.10 -13.31
C MET A 264 5.27 -19.96 -13.82
N ARG A 265 5.13 -21.21 -13.34
CA ARG A 265 4.02 -22.10 -13.70
C ARG A 265 2.67 -21.46 -13.38
N GLN A 266 2.56 -20.76 -12.25
CA GLN A 266 1.33 -20.03 -11.92
C GLN A 266 1.04 -18.88 -12.89
N LEU A 267 2.04 -18.09 -13.30
CA LEU A 267 1.84 -17.04 -14.31
C LEU A 267 1.42 -17.61 -15.66
N LEU A 268 2.08 -18.70 -16.09
CA LEU A 268 1.77 -19.40 -17.34
C LEU A 268 0.35 -19.96 -17.35
N ASN A 269 -0.06 -20.65 -16.28
CA ASN A 269 -1.41 -21.21 -16.14
C ASN A 269 -2.50 -20.12 -16.10
N LYS A 270 -2.16 -18.91 -15.63
CA LYS A 270 -3.07 -17.75 -15.64
C LYS A 270 -3.09 -17.02 -16.98
N GLY A 271 -2.36 -17.49 -17.99
CA GLY A 271 -2.42 -16.99 -19.35
C GLY A 271 -1.52 -15.79 -19.63
N ILE A 272 -0.43 -15.58 -18.87
CA ILE A 272 0.50 -14.47 -19.14
C ILE A 272 1.05 -14.52 -20.58
N CYS A 273 1.24 -15.71 -21.14
CA CYS A 273 1.72 -15.93 -22.51
C CYS A 273 0.66 -15.78 -23.59
N ASN A 274 -0.61 -15.53 -23.24
CA ASN A 274 -1.60 -15.05 -24.21
C ASN A 274 -1.14 -13.71 -24.82
N TYR A 275 -0.27 -12.99 -24.11
CA TYR A 275 0.41 -11.79 -24.58
C TYR A 275 1.81 -12.16 -25.04
N LYS A 276 2.02 -12.19 -26.36
CA LYS A 276 3.30 -12.56 -26.99
C LYS A 276 4.50 -11.81 -26.41
N LYS A 277 4.33 -10.54 -26.04
CA LYS A 277 5.39 -9.72 -25.43
C LYS A 277 5.88 -10.30 -24.10
N TYR A 278 5.00 -10.76 -23.23
CA TYR A 278 5.39 -11.32 -21.93
C TYR A 278 5.95 -12.74 -22.08
N CYS A 279 5.42 -13.54 -23.01
CA CYS A 279 6.01 -14.83 -23.35
C CYS A 279 7.47 -14.68 -23.81
N LYS A 280 7.74 -13.69 -24.67
CA LYS A 280 9.08 -13.38 -25.16
C LYS A 280 10.00 -12.90 -24.03
N MET A 281 9.50 -12.06 -23.11
CA MET A 281 10.27 -11.62 -21.95
C MET A 281 10.68 -12.80 -21.05
N ILE A 282 9.79 -13.78 -20.84
CA ILE A 282 10.12 -14.98 -20.06
C ILE A 282 11.27 -15.73 -20.73
N ASP A 283 11.17 -16.02 -22.02
CA ASP A 283 12.23 -16.71 -22.78
C ASP A 283 13.56 -15.95 -22.75
N GLU A 284 13.55 -14.64 -23.00
CA GLU A 284 14.75 -13.78 -22.96
C GLU A 284 15.44 -13.81 -21.59
N TRP A 285 14.68 -13.63 -20.50
CA TRP A 285 15.24 -13.63 -19.15
C TRP A 285 15.68 -15.02 -18.68
N SER A 286 14.95 -16.07 -19.05
CA SER A 286 15.32 -17.44 -18.73
C SER A 286 16.62 -17.85 -19.41
N ASN A 287 16.84 -17.44 -20.66
CA ASN A 287 18.12 -17.65 -21.34
C ASN A 287 19.24 -16.82 -20.70
N PHE A 288 18.98 -15.55 -20.38
CA PHE A 288 19.99 -14.67 -19.77
C PHE A 288 20.49 -15.18 -18.41
N TYR A 289 19.60 -15.72 -17.57
CA TYR A 289 19.97 -16.24 -16.25
C TYR A 289 20.32 -17.73 -16.24
N GLU A 290 20.25 -18.39 -17.39
CA GLU A 290 20.41 -19.85 -17.51
C GLU A 290 19.42 -20.61 -16.58
N SER A 291 18.16 -20.14 -16.53
CA SER A 291 17.07 -20.70 -15.71
C SER A 291 16.57 -22.02 -16.30
N LYS A 292 17.39 -23.07 -16.21
CA LYS A 292 17.15 -24.35 -16.90
C LYS A 292 15.79 -24.97 -16.57
N LYS A 293 15.33 -24.86 -15.32
CA LYS A 293 14.04 -25.46 -14.94
C LYS A 293 12.87 -24.70 -15.55
N ILE A 294 12.96 -23.38 -15.65
CA ILE A 294 11.94 -22.58 -16.34
C ILE A 294 11.99 -22.82 -17.86
N LEU A 295 13.16 -22.93 -18.48
CA LEU A 295 13.25 -23.26 -19.91
C LEU A 295 12.56 -24.60 -20.22
N ASN A 296 12.84 -25.64 -19.42
CA ASN A 296 12.15 -26.94 -19.54
C ASN A 296 10.63 -26.81 -19.35
N LEU A 297 10.19 -26.00 -18.37
CA LEU A 297 8.77 -25.73 -18.14
C LEU A 297 8.08 -25.11 -19.36
N LEU A 298 8.74 -24.21 -20.08
CA LEU A 298 8.20 -23.60 -21.30
C LEU A 298 8.03 -24.65 -22.42
N GLU A 299 9.03 -25.51 -22.60
CA GLU A 299 8.96 -26.61 -23.58
C GLU A 299 7.84 -27.61 -23.24
N GLU A 300 7.68 -27.97 -21.96
CA GLU A 300 6.58 -28.82 -21.48
C GLU A 300 5.21 -28.24 -21.86
N ILE A 301 4.98 -26.97 -21.52
CA ILE A 301 3.70 -26.30 -21.75
C ILE A 301 3.42 -26.10 -23.25
N GLU A 302 4.45 -25.77 -24.05
CA GLU A 302 4.27 -25.65 -25.49
C GLU A 302 3.84 -26.98 -26.13
N ASN A 303 4.43 -28.09 -25.67
CA ASN A 303 4.07 -29.43 -26.12
C ASN A 303 2.64 -29.82 -25.71
N GLU A 304 2.19 -29.42 -24.52
CA GLU A 304 0.80 -29.63 -24.07
C GLU A 304 -0.19 -28.82 -24.92
N TRP A 305 0.10 -27.55 -25.19
CA TRP A 305 -0.77 -26.70 -26.03
C TRP A 305 -0.86 -27.18 -27.48
N LYS A 306 0.22 -27.73 -28.03
CA LYS A 306 0.22 -28.35 -29.37
C LYS A 306 -0.65 -29.61 -29.41
N LYS A 307 -0.69 -30.40 -28.34
CA LYS A 307 -1.53 -31.61 -28.25
C LYS A 307 -3.02 -31.30 -28.13
N ASN A 308 -3.40 -30.26 -27.38
CA ASN A 308 -4.79 -29.88 -27.17
C ASN A 308 -5.45 -29.14 -28.36
N LYS A 309 -4.68 -28.84 -29.43
CA LYS A 309 -5.16 -28.22 -30.67
C LYS A 309 -5.37 -29.22 -31.83
N LYS A 310 -5.16 -30.52 -31.60
CA LYS A 310 -5.44 -31.61 -32.55
C LYS A 310 -6.71 -32.35 -32.16
#